data_AF-A0A537KRV5-F1
#
_entry.id   AF-A0A537KRV5-F1
#
_cell.length_a   1.000
_cell.length_b   1.000
_cell.length_c   1.000
_cell.angle_alpha   90.00
_cell.angle_beta   90.00
_cell.angle_gamma   90.00
#
_symmetry.space_group_name_H-M   'P 1'
#
loop_
_entity.id
_entity.type
_entity.pdbx_description
1 polymer ?
#
loop_
_entity_poly.entity_id
_entity_poly.type
_entity_poly.pdbx_seq_one_letter_code
_entity_poly.pdbx_strand_id
1 'polypeptide(L)'
;MTPSREPQITVFALGGVAEQPEAAYYSRKTNTIVFFNTAYYGQLKSWVLGAVGRVLAEEYGIHSVHGACVEKDGHGILYIAPTGTGKSTSSYGLVGFPNTRFHSDDWVYIRYAFRAKDGRRLHPMSVALPDGMQVRGYRVFRWLESRAQTQPGTTVTGLDLENREITVPVGALDLDAPIEASAFTSEKIFYLRTNLVENFPLSAMQMLHSKMENVPDVSAEYVTRRAPMLDELIETIRTEGGTVTEYFAGRSQQELRQLLARLIAFDNARAMLDISKVLPLDRIFTNPMEPTRLSTVVLLRRDPGDKMVAQRLTLPQFMAALLVGETPDKKREVAYNAYRAVDDDVEKAFIASVEDEARHAGATLTGAGHGQAPGDELYRVFERRSDAPETLREEFELFRVMFRVCDCFGVNTILMADPHVKDRKEAVSLTMEIIARLADERPPALRLTLESYRNFLGAPAPRSA
;
A
#
# COMPACT_ATOMS: atom_id res chain seq x y z
N MET A 1 -22.49 -14.80 -6.18
CA MET A 1 -23.36 -13.61 -6.24
C MET A 1 -23.61 -13.22 -7.70
N THR A 2 -24.82 -12.76 -8.03
CA THR A 2 -25.04 -11.99 -9.26
C THR A 2 -24.65 -10.54 -8.99
N PRO A 3 -23.80 -9.89 -9.81
CA PRO A 3 -23.47 -8.48 -9.62
C PRO A 3 -24.73 -7.62 -9.58
N SER A 4 -24.71 -6.55 -8.78
CA SER A 4 -25.79 -5.55 -8.80
C SER A 4 -26.01 -5.05 -10.23
N ARG A 5 -27.27 -4.95 -10.65
CA ARG A 5 -27.62 -4.36 -11.95
C ARG A 5 -27.42 -2.85 -11.96
N GLU A 6 -27.49 -2.21 -10.79
CA GLU A 6 -27.26 -0.78 -10.64
C GLU A 6 -25.82 -0.53 -10.16
N PRO A 7 -25.17 0.53 -10.67
CA PRO A 7 -23.83 0.90 -10.22
C PRO A 7 -23.86 1.29 -8.73
N GLN A 8 -22.99 0.67 -7.94
CA GLN A 8 -22.88 1.01 -6.51
C GLN A 8 -22.24 2.38 -6.28
N ILE A 9 -21.45 2.87 -7.24
CA ILE A 9 -20.81 4.20 -7.23
C ILE A 9 -20.97 4.79 -8.63
N THR A 10 -21.34 6.07 -8.69
CA THR A 10 -21.48 6.82 -9.95
C THR A 10 -20.49 7.97 -9.98
N VAL A 11 -19.78 8.13 -11.10
CA VAL A 11 -18.74 9.15 -11.28
C VAL A 11 -19.08 10.04 -12.46
N PHE A 12 -19.11 11.35 -12.23
CA PHE A 12 -19.24 12.36 -13.27
C PHE A 12 -17.92 13.13 -13.36
N ALA A 13 -17.24 13.07 -14.50
CA ALA A 13 -16.03 13.85 -14.77
C ALA A 13 -16.33 14.90 -15.84
N LEU A 14 -16.49 16.15 -15.42
CA LEU A 14 -16.94 17.26 -16.26
C LEU A 14 -15.78 18.22 -16.53
N GLY A 15 -15.48 18.48 -17.80
CA GLY A 15 -14.47 19.45 -18.22
C GLY A 15 -15.08 20.63 -18.98
N GLY A 16 -14.46 21.80 -18.87
CA GLY A 16 -14.90 23.02 -19.54
C GLY A 16 -16.19 23.61 -19.00
N VAL A 17 -16.56 23.31 -17.75
CA VAL A 17 -17.76 23.85 -17.11
C VAL A 17 -17.51 25.31 -16.73
N ALA A 18 -18.23 26.23 -17.38
CA ALA A 18 -18.09 27.66 -17.14
C ALA A 18 -18.36 28.00 -15.66
N GLU A 19 -17.62 28.99 -15.14
CA GLU A 19 -17.73 29.51 -13.76
C GLU A 19 -17.42 28.51 -12.63
N GLN A 20 -17.15 27.25 -12.94
CA GLN A 20 -16.73 26.26 -11.94
C GLN A 20 -15.21 26.22 -11.81
N PRO A 21 -14.65 26.31 -10.59
CA PRO A 21 -13.23 26.07 -10.39
C PRO A 21 -12.89 24.58 -10.57
N GLU A 22 -11.60 24.26 -10.57
CA GLU A 22 -11.16 22.88 -10.38
C GLU A 22 -11.62 22.40 -9.00
N ALA A 23 -12.51 21.40 -8.97
CA ALA A 23 -13.10 20.90 -7.74
C ALA A 23 -13.52 19.42 -7.87
N ALA A 24 -13.57 18.72 -6.75
CA ALA A 24 -14.12 17.38 -6.64
C ALA A 24 -15.03 17.28 -5.42
N TYR A 25 -16.19 16.66 -5.60
CA TYR A 25 -17.18 16.47 -4.55
C TYR A 25 -17.57 15.01 -4.45
N TYR A 26 -17.75 14.52 -3.22
CA TYR A 26 -18.21 13.17 -2.96
C TYR A 26 -19.41 13.19 -2.01
N SER A 27 -20.51 12.56 -2.43
CA SER A 27 -21.68 12.32 -1.60
C SER A 27 -21.67 10.88 -1.09
N ARG A 28 -21.41 10.71 0.22
CA ARG A 28 -21.50 9.42 0.90
C ARG A 28 -22.93 8.83 0.87
N LYS A 29 -23.94 9.70 0.92
CA LYS A 29 -25.35 9.29 0.92
C LYS A 29 -25.77 8.63 -0.40
N THR A 30 -25.22 9.06 -1.52
CA THR A 30 -25.61 8.62 -2.87
C THR A 30 -24.51 7.90 -3.63
N ASN A 31 -23.35 7.67 -2.98
CA ASN A 31 -22.15 7.12 -3.60
C ASN A 31 -21.78 7.80 -4.92
N THR A 32 -21.90 9.13 -4.97
CA THR A 32 -21.71 9.90 -6.20
C THR A 32 -20.46 10.77 -6.09
N ILE A 33 -19.57 10.69 -7.07
CA ILE A 33 -18.41 11.57 -7.20
C ILE A 33 -18.62 12.49 -8.40
N VAL A 34 -18.39 13.79 -8.22
CA VAL A 34 -18.44 14.78 -9.30
C VAL A 34 -17.12 15.55 -9.34
N PHE A 35 -16.45 15.52 -10.49
CA PHE A 35 -15.27 16.32 -10.78
C PHE A 35 -15.64 17.46 -11.73
N PHE A 36 -15.18 18.66 -11.40
CA PHE A 36 -15.24 19.85 -12.25
C PHE A 36 -13.83 20.26 -12.64
N ASN A 37 -13.60 20.37 -13.94
CA ASN A 37 -12.43 21.01 -14.57
C ASN A 37 -11.04 20.47 -14.17
N THR A 38 -10.94 19.39 -13.38
CA THR A 38 -9.66 18.72 -13.12
C THR A 38 -9.21 17.90 -14.32
N ALA A 39 -7.93 17.99 -14.65
CA ALA A 39 -7.28 17.18 -15.66
C ALA A 39 -6.42 16.07 -15.05
N TYR A 40 -6.34 15.97 -13.72
CA TYR A 40 -5.44 15.05 -13.04
C TYR A 40 -6.09 13.67 -12.84
N TYR A 41 -5.66 12.69 -13.63
CA TYR A 41 -6.21 11.34 -13.58
C TYR A 41 -5.98 10.65 -12.24
N GLY A 42 -4.86 10.96 -11.57
CA GLY A 42 -4.53 10.39 -10.26
C GLY A 42 -5.56 10.71 -9.17
N GLN A 43 -6.17 11.90 -9.21
CA GLN A 43 -7.25 12.26 -8.30
C GLN A 43 -8.50 11.41 -8.60
N LEU A 44 -8.91 11.33 -9.87
CA LEU A 44 -10.04 10.51 -10.30
C LEU A 44 -9.88 9.07 -9.82
N LYS A 45 -8.73 8.44 -10.13
CA LYS A 45 -8.41 7.07 -9.74
C LYS A 45 -8.54 6.86 -8.22
N SER A 46 -7.87 7.69 -7.43
CA SER A 46 -7.78 7.50 -5.97
C SER A 46 -9.12 7.73 -5.27
N TRP A 47 -9.90 8.70 -5.74
CA TRP A 47 -11.24 8.98 -5.21
C TRP A 47 -12.22 7.85 -5.50
N VAL A 48 -12.19 7.31 -6.72
CA VAL A 48 -13.04 6.19 -7.10
C VAL A 48 -12.67 4.93 -6.32
N LEU A 49 -11.38 4.59 -6.21
CA LEU A 49 -10.92 3.44 -5.43
C LEU A 49 -11.25 3.61 -3.93
N GLY A 50 -11.14 4.82 -3.38
CA GLY A 50 -11.54 5.12 -2.02
C GLY A 50 -13.04 4.95 -1.77
N ALA A 51 -13.89 5.44 -2.69
CA ALA A 51 -15.33 5.23 -2.59
C ALA A 51 -15.72 3.76 -2.69
N VAL A 52 -15.07 2.99 -3.57
CA VAL A 52 -15.22 1.53 -3.67
C VAL A 52 -14.80 0.88 -2.35
N GLY A 53 -13.65 1.28 -1.80
CA GLY A 53 -13.12 0.77 -0.55
C GLY A 53 -14.10 0.91 0.62
N ARG A 54 -14.77 2.06 0.72
CA ARG A 54 -15.80 2.28 1.75
C ARG A 54 -17.00 1.34 1.59
N VAL A 55 -17.55 1.18 0.38
CA VAL A 55 -18.66 0.23 0.15
C VAL A 55 -18.22 -1.20 0.51
N LEU A 56 -17.01 -1.58 0.10
CA LEU A 56 -16.41 -2.87 0.40
C LEU A 56 -16.24 -3.10 1.91
N ALA A 57 -15.82 -2.08 2.67
CA ALA A 57 -15.68 -2.17 4.12
C ALA A 57 -17.04 -2.19 4.84
N GLU A 58 -17.96 -1.29 4.51
CA GLU A 58 -19.27 -1.16 5.16
C GLU A 58 -20.19 -2.35 4.91
N GLU A 59 -20.20 -2.89 3.68
CA GLU A 59 -21.12 -3.95 3.29
C GLU A 59 -20.51 -5.35 3.41
N TYR A 60 -19.22 -5.50 3.12
CA TYR A 60 -18.55 -6.80 2.96
C TYR A 60 -17.43 -7.03 3.98
N GLY A 61 -16.94 -6.00 4.68
CA GLY A 61 -15.80 -6.14 5.59
C GLY A 61 -14.47 -6.35 4.87
N ILE A 62 -14.42 -5.98 3.58
CA ILE A 62 -13.22 -6.06 2.74
C ILE A 62 -12.42 -4.79 2.96
N HIS A 63 -11.15 -4.96 3.35
CA HIS A 63 -10.27 -3.86 3.68
C HIS A 63 -9.55 -3.33 2.44
N SER A 64 -9.67 -2.03 2.22
CA SER A 64 -9.12 -1.34 1.06
C SER A 64 -7.90 -0.52 1.47
N VAL A 65 -6.71 -0.91 0.99
CA VAL A 65 -5.45 -0.30 1.41
C VAL A 65 -4.75 0.35 0.23
N HIS A 66 -4.40 1.63 0.37
CA HIS A 66 -3.44 2.29 -0.51
C HIS A 66 -2.04 1.79 -0.15
N GLY A 67 -1.59 0.77 -0.87
CA GLY A 67 -0.37 0.04 -0.58
C GLY A 67 0.04 -0.86 -1.74
N ALA A 68 1.32 -1.26 -1.75
CA ALA A 68 1.84 -2.22 -2.71
C ALA A 68 1.83 -3.62 -2.11
N CYS A 69 1.70 -4.66 -2.92
CA CYS A 69 1.84 -6.03 -2.46
C CYS A 69 2.70 -6.86 -3.42
N VAL A 70 3.51 -7.72 -2.82
CA VAL A 70 4.40 -8.67 -3.50
C VAL A 70 4.32 -9.99 -2.76
N GLU A 71 4.29 -11.11 -3.48
CA GLU A 71 4.40 -12.43 -2.89
C GLU A 71 5.83 -12.93 -2.98
N LYS A 72 6.38 -13.45 -1.88
CA LYS A 72 7.67 -14.17 -1.86
C LYS A 72 7.48 -15.53 -1.20
N ASP A 73 7.88 -16.60 -1.88
CA ASP A 73 7.78 -17.98 -1.37
C ASP A 73 6.35 -18.33 -0.89
N GLY A 74 5.31 -17.85 -1.60
CA GLY A 74 3.89 -18.07 -1.24
C GLY A 74 3.36 -17.20 -0.10
N HIS A 75 4.15 -16.22 0.36
CA HIS A 75 3.81 -15.29 1.43
C HIS A 75 3.71 -13.85 0.91
N GLY A 76 2.53 -13.26 1.05
CA GLY A 76 2.26 -11.87 0.71
C GLY A 76 2.90 -10.89 1.70
N ILE A 77 3.54 -9.88 1.14
CA ILE A 77 4.16 -8.74 1.83
C ILE A 77 3.44 -7.47 1.37
N LEU A 78 2.80 -6.77 2.30
CA LEU A 78 2.10 -5.51 2.03
C LEU A 78 2.97 -4.33 2.46
N TYR A 79 3.11 -3.35 1.60
CA TYR A 79 3.82 -2.10 1.85
C TYR A 79 2.83 -0.95 2.00
N ILE A 80 2.92 -0.21 3.10
CA ILE A 80 2.18 1.03 3.31
C ILE A 80 3.19 2.12 3.61
N ALA A 81 3.00 3.29 3.00
CA ALA A 81 4.10 4.24 2.86
C ALA A 81 3.59 5.64 2.51
N PRO A 82 4.02 6.69 3.22
CA PRO A 82 3.86 8.06 2.77
C PRO A 82 4.53 8.30 1.42
N THR A 83 4.09 9.34 0.71
CA THR A 83 4.63 9.68 -0.60
C THR A 83 6.15 9.88 -0.57
N GLY A 84 6.86 9.31 -1.55
CA GLY A 84 8.31 9.51 -1.73
C GLY A 84 9.21 8.65 -0.83
N THR A 85 8.65 7.84 0.07
CA THR A 85 9.44 7.01 1.01
C THR A 85 9.99 5.72 0.39
N GLY A 86 9.52 5.32 -0.80
CA GLY A 86 10.12 4.23 -1.58
C GLY A 86 9.25 2.98 -1.78
N LYS A 87 7.91 3.10 -1.65
CA LYS A 87 6.95 2.00 -1.90
C LYS A 87 7.19 1.26 -3.20
N SER A 88 7.10 1.97 -4.34
CA SER A 88 7.24 1.35 -5.66
C SER A 88 8.66 0.81 -5.88
N THR A 89 9.69 1.55 -5.47
CA THR A 89 11.09 1.05 -5.54
C THR A 89 11.24 -0.26 -4.77
N SER A 90 10.58 -0.39 -3.61
CA SER A 90 10.67 -1.59 -2.77
C SER A 90 9.87 -2.76 -3.34
N SER A 91 8.65 -2.51 -3.81
CA SER A 91 7.81 -3.56 -4.40
C SER A 91 8.46 -4.14 -5.67
N TYR A 92 8.93 -3.30 -6.59
CA TYR A 92 9.62 -3.76 -7.80
C TYR A 92 11.01 -4.33 -7.50
N GLY A 93 11.75 -3.76 -6.54
CA GLY A 93 13.06 -4.27 -6.13
C GLY A 93 12.99 -5.70 -5.59
N LEU A 94 11.95 -6.02 -4.81
CA LEU A 94 11.77 -7.37 -4.27
C LEU A 94 11.49 -8.41 -5.37
N VAL A 95 10.89 -8.01 -6.50
CA VAL A 95 10.68 -8.88 -7.68
C VAL A 95 12.01 -9.37 -8.26
N GLY A 96 13.16 -8.80 -7.91
CA GLY A 96 14.47 -9.35 -8.27
C GLY A 96 14.85 -10.65 -7.52
N PHE A 97 14.18 -10.97 -6.40
CA PHE A 97 14.50 -12.13 -5.58
C PHE A 97 13.89 -13.43 -6.16
N PRO A 98 14.49 -14.62 -5.93
CA PRO A 98 13.89 -15.89 -6.33
C PRO A 98 12.48 -16.09 -5.75
N ASN A 99 11.63 -16.81 -6.47
CA ASN A 99 10.25 -17.14 -6.06
C ASN A 99 9.39 -15.94 -5.63
N THR A 100 9.60 -14.79 -6.27
CA THR A 100 8.84 -13.56 -6.03
C THR A 100 7.88 -13.27 -7.16
N ARG A 101 6.63 -12.92 -6.84
CA ARG A 101 5.59 -12.51 -7.78
C ARG A 101 5.06 -11.11 -7.47
N PHE A 102 5.01 -10.26 -8.48
CA PHE A 102 4.42 -8.93 -8.38
C PHE A 102 2.89 -9.03 -8.32
N HIS A 103 2.29 -8.43 -7.29
CA HIS A 103 0.83 -8.44 -7.11
C HIS A 103 0.20 -7.06 -7.39
N SER A 104 0.62 -5.99 -6.69
CA SER A 104 0.10 -4.63 -6.92
C SER A 104 1.12 -3.56 -6.53
N ASP A 105 1.12 -2.40 -7.20
CA ASP A 105 1.97 -1.26 -6.82
C ASP A 105 1.30 -0.27 -5.87
N ASP A 106 -0.03 -0.12 -5.94
CA ASP A 106 -0.66 1.09 -5.42
C ASP A 106 -1.90 0.82 -4.57
N TRP A 107 -2.71 -0.19 -4.90
CA TRP A 107 -3.93 -0.45 -4.13
C TRP A 107 -4.20 -1.95 -4.01
N VAL A 108 -4.72 -2.38 -2.86
CA VAL A 108 -4.96 -3.79 -2.55
C VAL A 108 -6.28 -3.92 -1.79
N TYR A 109 -7.04 -4.96 -2.10
CA TYR A 109 -8.20 -5.37 -1.31
C TYR A 109 -7.87 -6.61 -0.48
N ILE A 110 -8.22 -6.59 0.79
CA ILE A 110 -7.85 -7.64 1.75
C ILE A 110 -9.10 -8.22 2.37
N ARG A 111 -9.18 -9.56 2.38
CA ARG A 111 -10.21 -10.32 3.07
C ARG A 111 -9.61 -11.02 4.27
N TYR A 112 -10.35 -11.00 5.37
CA TYR A 112 -10.02 -11.74 6.58
C TYR A 112 -10.95 -12.93 6.72
N ALA A 113 -10.41 -14.14 6.73
CA ALA A 113 -11.17 -15.38 6.79
C ALA A 113 -11.00 -16.07 8.14
N PHE A 114 -12.14 -16.50 8.70
CA PHE A 114 -12.22 -17.37 9.86
C PHE A 114 -12.27 -18.82 9.41
N ARG A 115 -11.73 -19.71 10.24
CA ARG A 115 -11.85 -21.15 10.06
C ARG A 115 -13.19 -21.62 10.63
N ALA A 116 -13.93 -22.41 9.89
CA ALA A 116 -15.03 -23.20 10.40
C ALA A 116 -14.50 -24.52 10.97
N LYS A 117 -15.20 -25.08 11.95
CA LYS A 117 -14.84 -26.36 12.61
C LYS A 117 -14.80 -27.54 11.65
N ASP A 118 -15.49 -27.45 10.52
CA ASP A 118 -15.46 -28.44 9.43
C ASP A 118 -14.29 -28.24 8.44
N GLY A 119 -13.39 -27.29 8.71
CA GLY A 119 -12.19 -27.00 7.92
C GLY A 119 -12.39 -25.97 6.82
N ARG A 120 -13.64 -25.54 6.53
CA ARG A 120 -13.89 -24.47 5.55
C ARG A 120 -13.36 -23.13 6.03
N ARG A 121 -13.14 -22.22 5.10
CA ARG A 121 -12.77 -20.82 5.38
C ARG A 121 -13.92 -19.90 4.99
N LEU A 122 -14.17 -18.92 5.84
CA LEU A 122 -15.25 -17.96 5.68
C LEU A 122 -14.75 -16.54 5.92
N HIS A 123 -14.81 -15.68 4.92
CA HIS A 123 -14.73 -14.24 5.09
C HIS A 123 -16.09 -13.68 5.52
N PRO A 124 -16.26 -13.23 6.78
CA PRO A 124 -17.57 -12.89 7.30
C PRO A 124 -17.99 -11.49 6.82
N MET A 125 -19.21 -11.38 6.29
CA MET A 125 -19.77 -10.13 5.78
C MET A 125 -20.90 -9.60 6.68
N SER A 126 -21.65 -10.51 7.31
CA SER A 126 -22.72 -10.12 8.23
C SER A 126 -22.99 -11.17 9.28
N VAL A 127 -23.58 -10.73 10.39
CA VAL A 127 -24.11 -11.55 11.47
C VAL A 127 -25.59 -11.22 11.64
N ALA A 128 -26.45 -12.22 11.58
CA ALA A 128 -27.87 -12.08 11.89
C ALA A 128 -28.15 -12.56 13.32
N LEU A 129 -28.81 -11.71 14.10
CA LEU A 129 -29.19 -11.96 15.48
C LEU A 129 -30.61 -12.56 15.56
N PRO A 130 -30.94 -13.31 16.63
CA PRO A 130 -32.27 -13.92 16.79
C PRO A 130 -33.43 -12.92 16.84
N ASP A 131 -33.16 -11.67 17.24
CA ASP A 131 -34.14 -10.57 17.31
C ASP A 131 -34.35 -9.86 15.96
N GLY A 132 -33.69 -10.33 14.89
CA GLY A 132 -33.75 -9.75 13.55
C GLY A 132 -32.77 -8.60 13.32
N MET A 133 -31.98 -8.19 14.31
CA MET A 133 -30.90 -7.23 14.10
C MET A 133 -29.77 -7.85 13.27
N GLN A 134 -29.03 -7.00 12.54
CA GLN A 134 -27.89 -7.43 11.74
C GLN A 134 -26.67 -6.56 12.02
N VAL A 135 -25.52 -7.20 12.17
CA VAL A 135 -24.20 -6.54 12.13
C VAL A 135 -23.59 -6.80 10.76
N ARG A 136 -23.03 -5.77 10.12
CA ARG A 136 -22.53 -5.86 8.74
C ARG A 136 -21.13 -5.26 8.56
N GLY A 137 -20.45 -5.75 7.53
CA GLY A 137 -19.16 -5.26 7.08
C GLY A 137 -18.07 -5.35 8.14
N TYR A 138 -17.23 -4.33 8.23
CA TYR A 138 -16.12 -4.26 9.17
C TYR A 138 -16.53 -4.46 10.64
N ARG A 139 -17.77 -4.11 11.00
CA ARG A 139 -18.29 -4.22 12.38
C ARG A 139 -18.40 -5.68 12.84
N VAL A 140 -18.46 -6.62 11.89
CA VAL A 140 -18.57 -8.05 12.18
C VAL A 140 -17.35 -8.56 12.94
N PHE A 141 -16.15 -8.08 12.64
CA PHE A 141 -14.91 -8.54 13.28
C PHE A 141 -14.95 -8.28 14.79
N ARG A 142 -15.18 -7.04 15.21
CA ARG A 142 -15.31 -6.69 16.63
C ARG A 142 -16.47 -7.42 17.32
N TRP A 143 -17.58 -7.61 16.61
CA TRP A 143 -18.73 -8.34 17.16
C TRP A 143 -18.39 -9.80 17.44
N LEU A 144 -17.73 -10.49 16.48
CA LEU A 144 -17.32 -11.88 16.63
C LEU A 144 -16.37 -12.06 17.81
N GLU A 145 -15.47 -11.10 18.04
CA GLU A 145 -14.52 -11.16 19.15
C GLU A 145 -15.16 -10.97 20.53
N SER A 146 -16.18 -10.12 20.64
CA SER A 146 -16.69 -9.65 21.94
C SER A 146 -18.06 -10.21 22.34
N ARG A 147 -18.86 -10.67 21.37
CA ARG A 147 -20.27 -11.03 21.59
C ARG A 147 -20.60 -12.46 21.15
N ALA A 148 -19.81 -13.06 20.27
CA ALA A 148 -20.14 -14.38 19.68
C ALA A 148 -20.44 -15.47 20.71
N GLN A 149 -19.68 -15.51 21.81
CA GLN A 149 -19.83 -16.54 22.84
C GLN A 149 -21.09 -16.36 23.71
N THR A 150 -21.72 -15.18 23.70
CA THR A 150 -22.83 -14.84 24.61
C THR A 150 -24.18 -14.72 23.90
N GLN A 151 -24.24 -14.94 22.59
CA GLN A 151 -25.47 -14.83 21.79
C GLN A 151 -25.71 -16.09 20.94
N PRO A 152 -26.28 -17.16 21.53
CA PRO A 152 -26.62 -18.38 20.79
C PRO A 152 -27.75 -18.12 19.77
N GLY A 153 -27.84 -18.96 18.74
CA GLY A 153 -28.82 -18.81 17.67
C GLY A 153 -28.47 -17.75 16.61
N THR A 154 -27.29 -17.12 16.73
CA THR A 154 -26.74 -16.20 15.74
C THR A 154 -26.14 -16.95 14.56
N THR A 155 -26.27 -16.37 13.36
CA THR A 155 -25.66 -16.91 12.13
C THR A 155 -24.73 -15.89 11.51
N VAL A 156 -23.67 -16.37 10.87
CA VAL A 156 -22.71 -15.58 10.09
C VAL A 156 -22.90 -15.92 8.63
N THR A 157 -23.08 -14.90 7.80
CA THR A 157 -23.04 -15.01 6.35
C THR A 157 -21.76 -14.39 5.83
N GLY A 158 -21.09 -15.06 4.91
CA GLY A 158 -19.84 -14.59 4.34
C GLY A 158 -19.49 -15.28 3.03
N LEU A 159 -18.27 -15.03 2.53
CA LEU A 159 -17.75 -15.62 1.30
C LEU A 159 -16.70 -16.68 1.59
N ASP A 160 -16.71 -17.77 0.83
CA ASP A 160 -15.56 -18.66 0.73
C ASP A 160 -14.49 -18.12 -0.27
N LEU A 161 -13.42 -18.89 -0.48
CA LEU A 161 -12.33 -18.52 -1.38
C LEU A 161 -12.77 -18.50 -2.86
N GLU A 162 -13.81 -19.24 -3.21
CA GLU A 162 -14.40 -19.27 -4.55
C GLU A 162 -15.47 -18.18 -4.76
N ASN A 163 -15.65 -17.26 -3.81
CA ASN A 163 -16.67 -16.20 -3.81
C ASN A 163 -18.12 -16.71 -3.77
N ARG A 164 -18.35 -17.90 -3.21
CA ARG A 164 -19.69 -18.41 -2.92
C ARG A 164 -20.12 -17.90 -1.55
N GLU A 165 -21.36 -17.48 -1.47
CA GLU A 165 -21.95 -17.07 -0.20
C GLU A 165 -22.29 -18.32 0.62
N ILE A 166 -21.85 -18.33 1.88
CA ILE A 166 -22.16 -19.38 2.83
C ILE A 166 -22.68 -18.77 4.13
N THR A 167 -23.70 -19.40 4.69
CA THR A 167 -24.26 -19.06 6.01
C THR A 167 -24.04 -20.21 6.96
N VAL A 168 -23.49 -19.92 8.14
CA VAL A 168 -23.23 -20.91 9.19
C VAL A 168 -23.65 -20.36 10.56
N PRO A 169 -24.03 -21.21 11.53
CA PRO A 169 -24.15 -20.77 12.91
C PRO A 169 -22.82 -20.22 13.42
N VAL A 170 -22.82 -19.18 14.26
CA VAL A 170 -21.59 -18.64 14.87
C VAL A 170 -20.81 -19.74 15.61
N GLY A 171 -21.51 -20.66 16.29
CA GLY A 171 -20.89 -21.78 17.00
C GLY A 171 -20.19 -22.81 16.10
N ALA A 172 -20.37 -22.74 14.77
CA ALA A 172 -19.64 -23.54 13.79
C ALA A 172 -18.28 -22.93 13.41
N LEU A 173 -18.03 -21.66 13.77
CA LEU A 173 -16.72 -21.04 13.63
C LEU A 173 -15.78 -21.51 14.74
N ASP A 174 -14.53 -21.69 14.38
CA ASP A 174 -13.42 -21.83 15.31
C ASP A 174 -12.83 -20.43 15.56
N LEU A 175 -13.32 -19.78 16.61
CA LEU A 175 -12.91 -18.41 16.96
C LEU A 175 -11.55 -18.36 17.67
N ASP A 176 -11.05 -19.52 18.12
CA ASP A 176 -9.73 -19.66 18.74
C ASP A 176 -8.65 -19.90 17.67
N ALA A 177 -9.03 -20.40 16.49
CA ALA A 177 -8.13 -20.51 15.35
C ALA A 177 -7.66 -19.13 14.84
N PRO A 178 -6.41 -19.02 14.37
CA PRO A 178 -5.93 -17.80 13.73
C PRO A 178 -6.76 -17.41 12.52
N ILE A 179 -7.12 -16.12 12.44
CA ILE A 179 -7.71 -15.52 11.24
C ILE A 179 -6.65 -15.48 10.14
N GLU A 180 -7.06 -15.68 8.90
CA GLU A 180 -6.17 -15.62 7.73
C GLU A 180 -6.47 -14.38 6.89
N ALA A 181 -5.43 -13.68 6.41
CA ALA A 181 -5.58 -12.56 5.49
C ALA A 181 -5.24 -12.97 4.05
N SER A 182 -6.03 -12.50 3.09
CA SER A 182 -5.78 -12.71 1.66
C SER A 182 -5.92 -11.40 0.91
N ALA A 183 -4.87 -11.02 0.18
CA ALA A 183 -4.84 -9.84 -0.67
C ALA A 183 -5.26 -10.18 -2.09
N PHE A 184 -5.96 -9.24 -2.73
CA PHE A 184 -6.47 -9.28 -4.09
C PHE A 184 -6.11 -7.98 -4.81
N THR A 185 -5.79 -8.07 -6.10
CA THR A 185 -5.39 -6.90 -6.90
C THR A 185 -6.58 -5.99 -7.14
N SER A 186 -6.39 -4.67 -7.00
CA SER A 186 -7.41 -3.67 -7.34
C SER A 186 -7.49 -3.38 -8.84
N GLU A 187 -6.35 -3.44 -9.53
CA GLU A 187 -6.13 -2.90 -10.86
C GLU A 187 -5.34 -3.93 -11.70
N LYS A 188 -5.60 -3.95 -13.02
CA LYS A 188 -4.82 -4.76 -13.97
C LYS A 188 -3.77 -3.94 -14.74
N ILE A 189 -4.00 -2.63 -14.83
CA ILE A 189 -3.13 -1.67 -15.48
C ILE A 189 -2.85 -0.60 -14.43
N PHE A 190 -1.57 -0.33 -14.18
CA PHE A 190 -1.13 0.48 -13.07
C PHE A 190 -0.79 1.90 -13.52
N TYR A 191 -1.19 2.88 -12.71
CA TYR A 191 -0.88 4.29 -12.93
C TYR A 191 0.46 4.67 -12.26
N LEU A 192 1.56 4.48 -12.99
CA LEU A 192 2.92 4.51 -12.42
C LEU A 192 3.68 5.77 -12.77
N ARG A 193 4.64 6.14 -11.93
CA ARG A 193 5.63 7.19 -12.27
C ARG A 193 6.54 6.70 -13.39
N THR A 194 6.78 7.55 -14.38
CA THR A 194 7.64 7.20 -15.52
C THR A 194 9.12 7.13 -15.12
N ASN A 195 9.52 7.81 -14.03
CA ASN A 195 10.87 7.69 -13.46
C ASN A 195 11.17 6.32 -12.85
N LEU A 196 10.19 5.41 -12.75
CA LEU A 196 10.42 4.00 -12.42
C LEU A 196 11.46 3.36 -13.36
N VAL A 197 11.56 3.84 -14.62
CA VAL A 197 12.56 3.43 -15.61
C VAL A 197 13.99 3.53 -15.09
N GLU A 198 14.30 4.44 -14.16
CA GLU A 198 15.64 4.54 -13.55
C GLU A 198 16.06 3.25 -12.83
N ASN A 199 15.11 2.51 -12.27
CA ASN A 199 15.36 1.28 -11.52
C ASN A 199 14.85 0.03 -12.24
N PHE A 200 13.94 0.21 -13.21
CA PHE A 200 13.34 -0.87 -13.97
C PHE A 200 13.25 -0.51 -15.47
N PRO A 201 14.40 -0.49 -16.18
CA PRO A 201 14.49 0.08 -17.54
C PRO A 201 13.59 -0.60 -18.56
N LEU A 202 13.27 -1.88 -18.35
CA LEU A 202 12.45 -2.69 -19.25
C LEU A 202 11.00 -2.20 -19.35
N SER A 203 10.52 -1.42 -18.37
CA SER A 203 9.20 -0.80 -18.47
C SER A 203 9.14 0.32 -19.50
N ALA A 204 10.28 0.85 -19.96
CA ALA A 204 10.33 2.04 -20.84
C ALA A 204 9.54 1.83 -22.13
N MET A 205 9.69 0.68 -22.80
CA MET A 205 8.94 0.37 -24.03
C MET A 205 7.43 0.42 -23.80
N GLN A 206 6.94 -0.26 -22.75
CA GLN A 206 5.50 -0.30 -22.47
C GLN A 206 4.96 1.07 -22.04
N MET A 207 5.74 1.85 -21.29
CA MET A 207 5.36 3.23 -20.93
C MET A 207 5.25 4.12 -22.17
N LEU A 208 6.22 4.06 -23.10
CA LEU A 208 6.20 4.82 -24.35
C LEU A 208 5.04 4.41 -25.28
N HIS A 209 4.53 3.18 -25.14
CA HIS A 209 3.35 2.69 -25.87
C HIS A 209 2.02 2.97 -25.15
N SER A 210 2.06 3.60 -23.97
CA SER A 210 0.89 3.84 -23.15
C SER A 210 0.43 5.30 -23.19
N LYS A 211 -0.74 5.56 -22.58
CA LYS A 211 -1.15 6.93 -22.27
C LYS A 211 -0.23 7.47 -21.17
N MET A 212 0.45 8.56 -21.49
CA MET A 212 1.30 9.30 -20.57
C MET A 212 0.61 10.59 -20.11
N GLU A 213 0.84 10.98 -18.86
CA GLU A 213 0.37 12.23 -18.26
C GLU A 213 1.60 13.04 -17.83
N ASN A 214 1.64 14.33 -18.17
CA ASN A 214 2.68 15.28 -17.75
C ASN A 214 4.13 14.90 -18.10
N VAL A 215 4.36 14.04 -19.10
CA VAL A 215 5.71 13.73 -19.61
C VAL A 215 6.22 14.92 -20.44
N PRO A 216 7.24 15.66 -19.96
CA PRO A 216 7.65 16.90 -20.61
C PRO A 216 8.49 16.65 -21.86
N ASP A 217 8.71 17.70 -22.62
CA ASP A 217 9.89 17.80 -23.49
C ASP A 217 11.10 18.25 -22.67
N VAL A 218 12.30 17.81 -23.05
CA VAL A 218 13.54 18.09 -22.32
C VAL A 218 14.53 18.84 -23.19
N SER A 219 15.28 19.77 -22.58
CA SER A 219 16.32 20.53 -23.28
C SER A 219 17.56 19.67 -23.56
N ALA A 220 18.33 20.03 -24.58
CA ALA A 220 19.60 19.37 -24.90
C ALA A 220 20.60 19.43 -23.73
N GLU A 221 20.58 20.52 -22.95
CA GLU A 221 21.39 20.68 -21.74
C GLU A 221 21.02 19.66 -20.66
N TYR A 222 19.72 19.46 -20.41
CA TYR A 222 19.23 18.46 -19.46
C TYR A 222 19.73 17.06 -19.83
N VAL A 223 19.59 16.70 -21.11
CA VAL A 223 20.03 15.40 -21.65
C VAL A 223 21.54 15.24 -21.52
N THR A 224 22.32 16.26 -21.87
CA THR A 224 23.79 16.23 -21.78
C THR A 224 24.24 16.02 -20.34
N ARG A 225 23.64 16.74 -19.39
CA ARG A 225 23.96 16.61 -17.96
C ARG A 225 23.65 15.23 -17.39
N ARG A 226 22.65 14.54 -17.95
CA ARG A 226 22.20 13.20 -17.52
C ARG A 226 22.79 12.06 -18.37
N ALA A 227 23.63 12.36 -19.37
CA ALA A 227 24.10 11.37 -20.34
C ALA A 227 24.72 10.11 -19.71
N PRO A 228 25.56 10.17 -18.66
CA PRO A 228 26.13 8.96 -18.07
C PRO A 228 25.08 7.97 -17.55
N MET A 229 24.06 8.46 -16.84
CA MET A 229 22.97 7.62 -16.34
C MET A 229 22.09 7.11 -17.49
N LEU A 230 21.77 7.96 -18.46
CA LEU A 230 20.99 7.55 -19.63
C LEU A 230 21.71 6.47 -20.44
N ASP A 231 23.03 6.54 -20.56
CA ASP A 231 23.82 5.52 -21.24
C ASP A 231 23.82 4.18 -20.50
N GLU A 232 23.88 4.18 -19.16
CA GLU A 232 23.73 2.96 -18.35
C GLU A 232 22.35 2.31 -18.56
N LEU A 233 21.28 3.12 -18.61
CA LEU A 233 19.93 2.64 -18.89
C LEU A 233 19.81 2.06 -20.31
N ILE A 234 20.39 2.74 -21.29
CA ILE A 234 20.40 2.28 -22.69
C ILE A 234 21.15 0.96 -22.81
N GLU A 235 22.30 0.83 -22.14
CA GLU A 235 23.07 -0.40 -22.16
C GLU A 235 22.26 -1.54 -21.53
N THR A 236 21.62 -1.30 -20.39
CA THR A 236 20.74 -2.29 -19.74
C THR A 236 19.63 -2.77 -20.68
N ILE A 237 18.95 -1.84 -21.37
CA ILE A 237 17.91 -2.14 -22.37
C ILE A 237 18.46 -2.95 -23.56
N ARG A 238 19.69 -2.69 -23.98
CA ARG A 238 20.34 -3.39 -25.10
C ARG A 238 20.82 -4.79 -24.72
N THR A 239 21.24 -4.98 -23.48
CA THR A 239 21.76 -6.26 -23.00
C THR A 239 20.67 -7.26 -22.62
N GLU A 240 19.46 -6.81 -22.27
CA GLU A 240 18.37 -7.70 -21.86
C GLU A 240 17.96 -8.72 -22.96
N GLY A 241 17.87 -8.26 -24.20
CA GLY A 241 17.33 -9.02 -25.32
C GLY A 241 15.80 -8.96 -25.44
N GLY A 242 15.27 -9.67 -26.44
CA GLY A 242 13.82 -9.77 -26.67
C GLY A 242 13.17 -8.49 -27.21
N THR A 243 11.84 -8.38 -27.01
CA THR A 243 11.00 -7.36 -27.64
C THR A 243 11.34 -5.93 -27.22
N VAL A 244 11.80 -5.73 -25.98
CA VAL A 244 12.27 -4.42 -25.49
C VAL A 244 13.49 -3.97 -26.28
N THR A 245 14.50 -4.84 -26.41
CA THR A 245 15.72 -4.54 -27.18
C THR A 245 15.40 -4.30 -28.65
N GLU A 246 14.57 -5.14 -29.26
CA GLU A 246 14.10 -4.97 -30.65
C GLU A 246 13.36 -3.65 -30.85
N TYR A 247 12.51 -3.25 -29.89
CA TYR A 247 11.80 -1.99 -29.96
C TYR A 247 12.74 -0.80 -30.06
N PHE A 248 13.83 -0.80 -29.30
CA PHE A 248 14.82 0.28 -29.31
C PHE A 248 15.92 0.11 -30.37
N ALA A 249 15.94 -1.02 -31.09
CA ALA A 249 16.87 -1.26 -32.18
C ALA A 249 16.70 -0.22 -33.29
N GLY A 250 17.81 0.17 -33.92
CA GLY A 250 17.84 1.13 -35.02
C GLY A 250 17.71 2.61 -34.63
N ARG A 251 17.41 2.94 -33.36
CA ARG A 251 17.44 4.34 -32.87
C ARG A 251 18.87 4.76 -32.54
N SER A 252 19.18 6.02 -32.85
CA SER A 252 20.45 6.62 -32.46
C SER A 252 20.55 6.76 -30.94
N GLN A 253 21.78 6.79 -30.42
CA GLN A 253 22.00 6.99 -28.97
C GLN A 253 21.41 8.31 -28.47
N GLN A 254 21.44 9.36 -29.30
CA GLN A 254 20.85 10.65 -28.97
C GLN A 254 19.32 10.60 -28.85
N GLU A 255 18.64 9.89 -29.77
CA GLU A 255 17.20 9.70 -29.70
C GLU A 255 16.80 8.89 -28.46
N LEU A 256 17.54 7.82 -28.14
CA LEU A 256 17.29 7.02 -26.94
C LEU A 256 17.46 7.85 -25.66
N ARG A 257 18.54 8.65 -25.58
CA ARG A 257 18.75 9.58 -24.47
C ARG A 257 17.59 10.56 -24.33
N GLN A 258 17.11 11.15 -25.42
CA GLN A 258 15.96 12.06 -25.40
C GLN A 258 14.71 11.35 -24.89
N LEU A 259 14.38 10.17 -25.41
CA LEU A 259 13.17 9.42 -24.99
C LEU A 259 13.21 9.06 -23.50
N LEU A 260 14.31 8.49 -23.03
CA LEU A 260 14.46 8.11 -21.61
C LEU A 260 14.52 9.35 -20.71
N ALA A 261 15.20 10.42 -21.13
CA ALA A 261 15.26 11.67 -20.38
C ALA A 261 13.87 12.27 -20.13
N ARG A 262 12.95 12.20 -21.09
CA ARG A 262 11.57 12.66 -20.91
C ARG A 262 10.83 11.87 -19.83
N LEU A 263 11.01 10.55 -19.79
CA LEU A 263 10.37 9.69 -18.79
C LEU A 263 10.86 9.99 -17.36
N ILE A 264 12.08 10.48 -17.19
CA ILE A 264 12.68 10.74 -15.86
C ILE A 264 12.66 12.23 -15.46
N ALA A 265 12.34 13.15 -16.38
CA ALA A 265 12.56 14.57 -16.16
C ALA A 265 11.62 15.22 -15.13
N PHE A 266 10.45 14.63 -14.90
CA PHE A 266 9.45 15.18 -14.00
C PHE A 266 8.92 14.09 -13.06
N ASP A 267 9.04 14.32 -11.75
CA ASP A 267 8.72 13.31 -10.72
C ASP A 267 7.22 12.93 -10.66
N ASN A 268 6.37 13.80 -11.21
CA ASN A 268 4.93 13.57 -11.32
C ASN A 268 4.49 13.20 -12.75
N ALA A 269 5.43 12.93 -13.67
CA ALA A 269 5.09 12.32 -14.94
C ALA A 269 4.65 10.86 -14.72
N ARG A 270 3.60 10.47 -15.44
CA ARG A 270 2.91 9.18 -15.22
C ARG A 270 2.63 8.47 -16.53
N ALA A 271 2.48 7.15 -16.44
CA ALA A 271 2.13 6.28 -17.55
C ALA A 271 1.20 5.15 -17.07
N MET A 272 0.33 4.68 -17.97
CA MET A 272 -0.51 3.50 -17.72
C MET A 272 0.25 2.23 -18.11
N LEU A 273 0.72 1.46 -17.14
CA LEU A 273 1.53 0.27 -17.39
C LEU A 273 0.75 -1.02 -17.14
N ASP A 274 0.65 -1.86 -18.17
CA ASP A 274 0.29 -3.27 -18.00
C ASP A 274 1.57 -4.07 -17.70
N ILE A 275 1.78 -4.38 -16.42
CA ILE A 275 3.01 -5.01 -15.96
C ILE A 275 3.13 -6.48 -16.40
N SER A 276 2.03 -7.12 -16.84
CA SER A 276 2.07 -8.47 -17.44
C SER A 276 2.78 -8.51 -18.79
N LYS A 277 3.01 -7.35 -19.41
CA LYS A 277 3.81 -7.19 -20.63
C LYS A 277 5.28 -6.89 -20.39
N VAL A 278 5.68 -6.78 -19.13
CA VAL A 278 7.07 -6.52 -18.73
C VAL A 278 7.64 -7.68 -17.94
N LEU A 279 6.88 -8.23 -17.00
CA LEU A 279 7.27 -9.39 -16.20
C LEU A 279 6.78 -10.69 -16.84
N PRO A 280 7.56 -11.79 -16.74
CA PRO A 280 7.09 -13.13 -17.09
C PRO A 280 5.80 -13.52 -16.33
N LEU A 281 4.95 -14.34 -16.94
CA LEU A 281 3.64 -14.70 -16.39
C LEU A 281 3.70 -15.41 -15.02
N ASP A 282 4.78 -16.15 -14.77
CA ASP A 282 5.04 -16.82 -13.49
C ASP A 282 5.55 -15.86 -12.39
N ARG A 283 5.89 -14.62 -12.76
CA ARG A 283 6.43 -13.57 -11.87
C ARG A 283 5.40 -12.49 -11.55
N ILE A 284 4.13 -12.68 -11.91
CA ILE A 284 3.06 -11.71 -11.74
C ILE A 284 1.70 -12.39 -11.48
N PHE A 285 0.81 -11.72 -10.77
CA PHE A 285 -0.60 -12.07 -10.70
C PHE A 285 -1.34 -11.57 -11.96
N THR A 286 -1.89 -12.48 -12.76
CA THR A 286 -2.68 -12.13 -13.97
C THR A 286 -4.18 -12.29 -13.76
N ASN A 287 -4.58 -13.16 -12.84
CA ASN A 287 -5.96 -13.30 -12.41
C ASN A 287 -6.21 -12.39 -11.19
N PRO A 288 -7.04 -11.34 -11.29
CA PRO A 288 -7.27 -10.43 -10.17
C PRO A 288 -8.01 -11.07 -8.99
N MET A 289 -8.63 -12.23 -9.22
CA MET A 289 -9.33 -13.01 -8.20
C MET A 289 -8.44 -14.09 -7.57
N GLU A 290 -7.20 -14.24 -8.02
CA GLU A 290 -6.21 -15.11 -7.36
C GLU A 290 -5.73 -14.41 -6.08
N PRO A 291 -5.94 -15.01 -4.89
CA PRO A 291 -5.48 -14.41 -3.65
C PRO A 291 -3.98 -14.67 -3.44
N THR A 292 -3.30 -13.72 -2.81
CA THR A 292 -2.03 -14.00 -2.11
C THR A 292 -2.26 -13.99 -0.60
N ARG A 293 -1.71 -14.98 0.11
CA ARG A 293 -1.86 -15.07 1.57
C ARG A 293 -0.98 -14.03 2.23
N LEU A 294 -1.58 -13.02 2.83
CA LEU A 294 -0.83 -11.95 3.49
C LEU A 294 -0.29 -12.43 4.84
N SER A 295 1.01 -12.25 5.07
CA SER A 295 1.66 -12.58 6.35
C SER A 295 2.52 -11.46 6.92
N THR A 296 2.96 -10.52 6.09
CA THR A 296 3.90 -9.47 6.51
C THR A 296 3.41 -8.11 6.04
N VAL A 297 3.49 -7.11 6.93
CA VAL A 297 3.19 -5.71 6.61
C VAL A 297 4.43 -4.88 6.93
N VAL A 298 4.87 -4.09 5.96
CA VAL A 298 6.01 -3.18 6.08
C VAL A 298 5.52 -1.75 5.96
N LEU A 299 5.64 -1.00 7.06
CA LEU A 299 5.42 0.45 7.05
C LEU A 299 6.74 1.14 6.70
N LEU A 300 6.82 1.72 5.51
CA LEU A 300 8.00 2.44 5.05
C LEU A 300 7.97 3.89 5.52
N ARG A 301 9.15 4.41 5.86
CA ARG A 301 9.39 5.83 6.12
C ARG A 301 10.78 6.25 5.66
N ARG A 302 11.02 7.56 5.67
CA ARG A 302 12.36 8.11 5.47
C ARG A 302 12.59 9.27 6.43
N ASP A 303 13.25 8.98 7.53
CA ASP A 303 13.63 9.98 8.53
C ASP A 303 15.11 9.86 8.88
N PRO A 304 15.98 10.72 8.28
CA PRO A 304 17.42 10.72 8.54
C PRO A 304 17.79 11.05 10.00
N GLY A 305 16.89 11.66 10.77
CA GLY A 305 17.12 11.99 12.18
C GLY A 305 17.06 10.78 13.11
N ASP A 306 16.49 9.67 12.65
CA ASP A 306 16.33 8.45 13.42
C ASP A 306 17.19 7.31 12.86
N LYS A 307 18.14 6.85 13.66
CA LYS A 307 19.07 5.76 13.29
C LYS A 307 18.42 4.37 13.25
N MET A 308 17.15 4.22 13.62
CA MET A 308 16.44 2.96 13.50
C MET A 308 16.20 2.61 12.02
N VAL A 309 16.69 1.44 11.61
CA VAL A 309 16.57 0.90 10.26
C VAL A 309 15.33 0.01 10.13
N ALA A 310 15.12 -0.91 11.07
CA ALA A 310 13.93 -1.77 11.07
C ALA A 310 13.54 -2.22 12.48
N GLN A 311 12.25 -2.43 12.73
CA GLN A 311 11.76 -2.97 14.00
C GLN A 311 10.42 -3.70 13.85
N ARG A 312 10.14 -4.65 14.75
CA ARG A 312 8.80 -5.21 14.93
C ARG A 312 7.93 -4.18 15.64
N LEU A 313 6.76 -3.87 15.10
CA LEU A 313 5.86 -2.85 15.66
C LEU A 313 4.92 -3.45 16.70
N THR A 314 4.67 -2.70 17.77
CA THR A 314 3.51 -2.92 18.64
C THR A 314 2.24 -2.38 17.97
N LEU A 315 1.05 -2.78 18.47
CA LEU A 315 -0.22 -2.28 17.92
C LEU A 315 -0.30 -0.75 17.96
N PRO A 316 0.00 -0.07 19.10
CA PRO A 316 -0.08 1.39 19.12
C PRO A 316 0.92 2.08 18.18
N GLN A 317 2.13 1.53 18.04
CA GLN A 317 3.11 2.01 17.06
C GLN A 317 2.59 1.88 15.62
N PHE A 318 2.09 0.70 15.26
CA PHE A 318 1.50 0.44 13.95
C PHE A 318 0.35 1.41 13.63
N MET A 319 -0.55 1.64 14.58
CA MET A 319 -1.68 2.55 14.40
C MET A 319 -1.26 4.01 14.29
N ALA A 320 -0.35 4.46 15.15
CA ALA A 320 0.15 5.83 15.09
C ALA A 320 0.85 6.15 13.76
N ALA A 321 1.56 5.18 13.21
CA ALA A 321 2.24 5.28 11.91
C ALA A 321 1.26 5.43 10.73
N LEU A 322 0.09 4.82 10.86
CA LEU A 322 -0.99 4.92 9.88
C LEU A 322 -1.73 6.26 10.01
N LEU A 323 -1.95 6.75 11.23
CA LEU A 323 -2.58 8.04 11.50
C LEU A 323 -1.74 9.21 10.97
N VAL A 324 -0.43 9.18 11.23
CA VAL A 324 0.48 10.28 10.93
C VAL A 324 1.69 9.77 10.16
N GLY A 325 1.60 9.87 8.84
CA GLY A 325 2.71 9.67 7.93
C GLY A 325 3.48 10.96 7.68
N GLU A 326 4.79 10.84 7.50
CA GLU A 326 5.65 11.97 7.14
C GLU A 326 6.42 11.64 5.85
N THR A 327 6.34 12.54 4.88
CA THR A 327 7.13 12.43 3.64
C THR A 327 8.59 12.85 3.89
N PRO A 328 9.52 12.54 2.97
CA PRO A 328 10.91 13.01 3.08
C PRO A 328 11.04 14.54 3.23
N ASP A 329 10.09 15.30 2.66
CA ASP A 329 10.05 16.77 2.72
C ASP A 329 9.34 17.30 3.98
N LYS A 330 9.13 16.44 4.98
CA LYS A 330 8.43 16.75 6.25
C LYS A 330 6.99 17.21 6.07
N LYS A 331 6.35 16.88 4.93
CA LYS A 331 4.91 17.06 4.74
C LYS A 331 4.18 15.92 5.44
N ARG A 332 3.09 16.28 6.12
CA ARG A 332 2.22 15.32 6.81
C ARG A 332 1.16 14.78 5.87
N GLU A 333 0.99 13.47 5.90
CA GLU A 333 0.01 12.73 5.10
C GLU A 333 -0.59 11.62 5.96
N VAL A 334 -1.84 11.24 5.70
CA VAL A 334 -2.38 9.98 6.25
C VAL A 334 -1.75 8.84 5.46
N ALA A 335 -0.88 8.05 6.11
CA ALA A 335 0.09 7.18 5.42
C ALA A 335 -0.56 6.10 4.54
N TYR A 336 -1.80 5.71 4.85
CA TYR A 336 -2.54 4.70 4.11
C TYR A 336 -3.63 5.28 3.19
N ASN A 337 -3.82 6.61 3.14
CA ASN A 337 -4.99 7.16 2.45
C ASN A 337 -5.03 8.67 2.12
N ALA A 338 -3.91 9.30 1.79
CA ALA A 338 -3.87 10.76 1.53
C ALA A 338 -4.72 11.26 0.34
N TYR A 339 -5.39 10.39 -0.44
CA TYR A 339 -6.07 10.74 -1.69
C TYR A 339 -7.48 10.13 -1.87
N ARG A 340 -8.14 9.64 -0.81
CA ARG A 340 -9.51 9.09 -0.93
C ARG A 340 -10.59 10.17 -0.94
N ALA A 341 -11.72 9.83 -1.55
CA ALA A 341 -12.96 10.58 -1.45
C ALA A 341 -13.58 10.40 -0.05
N VAL A 342 -13.13 11.19 0.93
CA VAL A 342 -13.70 11.24 2.28
C VAL A 342 -13.94 12.67 2.73
N ASP A 343 -14.56 12.82 3.89
CA ASP A 343 -14.70 14.09 4.60
C ASP A 343 -13.33 14.54 5.14
N ASP A 344 -12.41 14.80 4.22
CA ASP A 344 -10.98 15.01 4.45
C ASP A 344 -10.71 16.12 5.47
N ASP A 345 -11.47 17.22 5.42
CA ASP A 345 -11.34 18.31 6.38
C ASP A 345 -11.74 17.90 7.81
N VAL A 346 -12.78 17.07 7.95
CA VAL A 346 -13.26 16.59 9.27
C VAL A 346 -12.28 15.59 9.85
N GLU A 347 -11.78 14.66 9.03
CA GLU A 347 -10.75 13.70 9.45
C GLU A 347 -9.45 14.40 9.84
N LYS A 348 -8.97 15.34 9.02
CA LYS A 348 -7.77 16.14 9.30
C LYS A 348 -7.92 16.94 10.60
N ALA A 349 -9.06 17.60 10.81
CA ALA A 349 -9.32 18.34 12.03
C ALA A 349 -9.37 17.41 13.26
N PHE A 350 -9.99 16.24 13.13
CA PHE A 350 -10.01 15.23 14.18
C PHE A 350 -8.59 14.74 14.51
N ILE A 351 -7.81 14.32 13.50
CA ILE A 351 -6.43 13.85 13.69
C ILE A 351 -5.58 14.95 14.34
N ALA A 352 -5.65 16.19 13.87
CA ALA A 352 -4.93 17.31 14.47
C ALA A 352 -5.26 17.49 15.95
N SER A 353 -6.55 17.38 16.32
CA SER A 353 -6.96 17.48 17.73
C SER A 353 -6.49 16.30 18.59
N VAL A 354 -6.42 15.08 18.02
CA VAL A 354 -5.85 13.90 18.68
C VAL A 354 -4.35 14.11 18.92
N GLU A 355 -3.64 14.64 17.93
CA GLU A 355 -2.22 14.97 18.05
C GLU A 355 -1.97 16.04 19.13
N ASP A 356 -2.78 17.09 19.16
CA ASP A 356 -2.65 18.15 20.16
C ASP A 356 -2.84 17.58 21.58
N GLU A 357 -3.87 16.78 21.82
CA GLU A 357 -4.10 16.14 23.11
C GLU A 357 -2.95 15.20 23.50
N ALA A 358 -2.46 14.39 22.54
CA ALA A 358 -1.31 13.52 22.77
C ALA A 358 -0.04 14.33 23.15
N ARG A 359 0.21 15.48 22.51
CA ARG A 359 1.31 16.38 22.87
C ARG A 359 1.16 16.94 24.29
N HIS A 360 -0.05 17.33 24.69
CA HIS A 360 -0.31 17.80 26.06
C HIS A 360 -0.10 16.70 27.10
N ALA A 361 -0.32 15.43 26.73
CA ALA A 361 0.00 14.27 27.54
C ALA A 361 1.49 13.88 27.53
N GLY A 362 2.35 14.67 26.88
CA GLY A 362 3.81 14.50 26.85
C GLY A 362 4.35 13.71 25.65
N ALA A 363 3.54 13.42 24.63
CA ALA A 363 4.00 12.71 23.44
C ALA A 363 4.87 13.60 22.52
N THR A 364 6.05 13.12 22.13
CA THR A 364 6.89 13.74 21.10
C THR A 364 6.55 13.21 19.69
N LEU A 365 5.69 13.89 18.94
CA LEU A 365 5.13 13.34 17.68
C LEU A 365 6.07 13.37 16.46
N THR A 366 7.38 13.51 16.65
CA THR A 366 8.35 13.37 15.55
C THR A 366 8.44 11.91 15.12
N GLY A 367 8.06 11.58 13.88
CA GLY A 367 8.06 10.19 13.39
C GLY A 367 7.01 9.29 14.07
N ALA A 368 5.87 9.86 14.47
CA ALA A 368 4.80 9.18 15.21
C ALA A 368 4.50 7.78 14.63
N GLY A 369 4.63 6.75 15.48
CA GLY A 369 4.36 5.34 15.14
C GLY A 369 5.55 4.43 14.85
N HIS A 370 6.78 4.94 14.89
CA HIS A 370 7.92 4.17 14.38
C HIS A 370 9.08 3.96 15.36
N GLY A 371 8.79 3.85 16.65
CA GLY A 371 9.75 3.34 17.66
C GLY A 371 10.08 4.26 18.83
N GLN A 372 9.30 5.31 19.05
CA GLN A 372 9.35 6.13 20.25
C GLN A 372 8.02 6.04 21.02
N ALA A 373 8.08 6.07 22.35
CA ALA A 373 6.94 6.15 23.29
C ALA A 373 5.74 7.04 22.83
N PRO A 374 5.94 8.14 22.09
CA PRO A 374 4.89 8.96 21.48
C PRO A 374 3.82 8.25 20.64
N GLY A 375 4.12 7.13 19.97
CA GLY A 375 3.11 6.41 19.18
C GLY A 375 2.01 5.79 20.05
N ASP A 376 2.37 5.38 21.26
CA ASP A 376 1.44 4.73 22.17
C ASP A 376 0.37 5.70 22.66
N GLU A 377 0.75 6.92 23.06
CA GLU A 377 -0.22 7.91 23.53
C GLU A 377 -1.12 8.41 22.39
N LEU A 378 -0.61 8.58 21.17
CA LEU A 378 -1.41 9.01 20.03
C LEU A 378 -2.56 8.02 19.76
N TYR A 379 -2.25 6.73 19.68
CA TYR A 379 -3.29 5.71 19.49
C TYR A 379 -4.21 5.59 20.71
N ARG A 380 -3.68 5.75 21.92
CA ARG A 380 -4.48 5.73 23.16
C ARG A 380 -5.52 6.85 23.20
N VAL A 381 -5.14 8.07 22.78
CA VAL A 381 -6.07 9.20 22.64
C VAL A 381 -7.12 8.89 21.58
N PHE A 382 -6.70 8.41 20.40
CA PHE A 382 -7.62 8.01 19.34
C PHE A 382 -8.66 6.99 19.81
N GLU A 383 -8.22 5.93 20.51
CA GLU A 383 -9.08 4.84 20.97
C GLU A 383 -10.13 5.29 21.99
N ARG A 384 -9.77 6.22 22.89
CA ARG A 384 -10.70 6.74 23.91
C ARG A 384 -11.77 7.66 23.33
N ARG A 385 -11.56 8.23 22.15
CA ARG A 385 -12.44 9.27 21.59
C ARG A 385 -13.67 8.67 20.92
N SER A 386 -14.84 9.05 21.44
CA SER A 386 -16.14 8.64 20.89
C SER A 386 -16.56 9.45 19.65
N ASP A 387 -15.91 10.58 19.39
CA ASP A 387 -16.21 11.49 18.29
C ASP A 387 -15.38 11.25 17.02
N ALA A 388 -14.58 10.18 16.97
CA ALA A 388 -13.85 9.79 15.77
C ALA A 388 -14.81 9.61 14.58
N PRO A 389 -14.53 10.25 13.42
CA PRO A 389 -15.28 10.05 12.19
C PRO A 389 -15.44 8.57 11.85
N GLU A 390 -16.61 8.18 11.38
CA GLU A 390 -16.94 6.79 11.07
C GLU A 390 -15.95 6.16 10.08
N THR A 391 -15.50 6.93 9.09
CA THR A 391 -14.53 6.54 8.07
C THR A 391 -13.11 6.32 8.61
N LEU A 392 -12.75 6.89 9.77
CA LEU A 392 -11.53 6.55 10.49
C LEU A 392 -11.74 5.32 11.37
N ARG A 393 -12.89 5.20 12.05
CA ARG A 393 -13.22 4.02 12.86
C ARG A 393 -13.20 2.73 12.03
N GLU A 394 -13.79 2.80 10.84
CA GLU A 394 -13.84 1.70 9.88
C GLU A 394 -12.44 1.19 9.51
N GLU A 395 -11.59 2.09 9.03
CA GLU A 395 -10.24 1.75 8.58
C GLU A 395 -9.40 1.21 9.74
N PHE A 396 -9.44 1.88 10.90
CA PHE A 396 -8.63 1.48 12.05
C PHE A 396 -9.11 0.18 12.69
N GLU A 397 -10.39 -0.17 12.58
CA GLU A 397 -10.86 -1.50 12.94
C GLU A 397 -10.29 -2.58 12.01
N LEU A 398 -10.25 -2.32 10.69
CA LEU A 398 -9.69 -3.27 9.73
C LEU A 398 -8.16 -3.37 9.80
N PHE A 399 -7.45 -2.29 10.13
CA PHE A 399 -6.02 -2.32 10.48
C PHE A 399 -5.76 -3.08 11.78
N ARG A 400 -6.68 -3.02 12.75
CA ARG A 400 -6.55 -3.80 14.00
C ARG A 400 -6.65 -5.29 13.69
N VAL A 401 -7.60 -5.68 12.84
CA VAL A 401 -7.69 -7.06 12.36
C VAL A 401 -6.42 -7.45 11.59
N MET A 402 -5.92 -6.59 10.70
CA MET A 402 -4.65 -6.82 9.97
C MET A 402 -3.47 -7.09 10.92
N PHE A 403 -3.29 -6.24 11.93
CA PHE A 403 -2.18 -6.34 12.88
C PHE A 403 -2.22 -7.66 13.66
N ARG A 404 -3.43 -8.18 13.95
CA ARG A 404 -3.59 -9.47 14.63
C ARG A 404 -3.17 -10.67 13.77
N VAL A 405 -3.21 -10.54 12.45
CA VAL A 405 -2.96 -11.64 11.51
C VAL A 405 -1.63 -11.57 10.78
N CYS A 406 -0.97 -10.41 10.79
CA CYS A 406 0.29 -10.19 10.08
C CYS A 406 1.42 -9.80 11.03
N ASP A 407 2.65 -10.13 10.62
CA ASP A 407 3.85 -9.56 11.19
C ASP A 407 4.11 -8.17 10.62
N CYS A 408 3.84 -7.15 11.43
CA CYS A 408 4.01 -5.73 11.11
C CYS A 408 5.39 -5.22 11.53
N PHE A 409 6.13 -4.66 10.57
CA PHE A 409 7.45 -4.06 10.74
C PHE A 409 7.45 -2.60 10.28
N GLY A 410 8.23 -1.76 10.95
CA GLY A 410 8.57 -0.43 10.46
C GLY A 410 9.97 -0.47 9.84
N VAL A 411 10.14 0.09 8.64
CA VAL A 411 11.42 0.14 7.93
C VAL A 411 11.74 1.59 7.50
N ASN A 412 12.92 2.07 7.85
CA ASN A 412 13.40 3.41 7.54
C ASN A 412 14.41 3.36 6.40
N THR A 413 14.08 3.96 5.25
CA THR A 413 14.90 3.91 4.03
C THR A 413 16.04 4.92 4.07
N ILE A 414 16.96 4.75 5.03
CA ILE A 414 18.03 5.72 5.34
C ILE A 414 19.45 5.15 5.22
N LEU A 415 19.62 4.01 4.55
CA LEU A 415 20.91 3.32 4.52
C LEU A 415 22.04 4.14 3.85
N MET A 416 21.71 5.19 3.08
CA MET A 416 22.69 6.19 2.62
C MET A 416 23.43 6.91 3.76
N ALA A 417 22.89 6.90 4.99
CA ALA A 417 23.53 7.46 6.17
C ALA A 417 24.57 6.53 6.80
N ASP A 418 24.66 5.27 6.38
CA ASP A 418 25.74 4.37 6.78
C ASP A 418 27.01 4.73 5.98
N PRO A 419 28.13 5.07 6.64
CA PRO A 419 29.38 5.44 5.96
C PRO A 419 29.97 4.32 5.09
N HIS A 420 29.54 3.06 5.24
CA HIS A 420 29.98 1.93 4.43
C HIS A 420 29.12 1.70 3.18
N VAL A 421 28.04 2.45 2.98
CA VAL A 421 27.19 2.38 1.79
C VAL A 421 27.69 3.41 0.77
N LYS A 422 28.05 2.95 -0.42
CA LYS A 422 28.75 3.76 -1.43
C LYS A 422 27.80 4.67 -2.19
N ASP A 423 26.62 4.14 -2.53
CA ASP A 423 25.67 4.82 -3.40
C ASP A 423 24.23 4.39 -3.12
N ARG A 424 23.30 5.08 -3.80
CA ARG A 424 21.86 4.87 -3.66
C ARG A 424 21.42 3.47 -4.09
N LYS A 425 22.10 2.87 -5.07
CA LYS A 425 21.77 1.54 -5.58
C LYS A 425 22.09 0.48 -4.53
N GLU A 426 23.24 0.59 -3.88
CA GLU A 426 23.62 -0.25 -2.74
C GLU A 426 22.64 -0.06 -1.56
N ALA A 427 22.28 1.18 -1.22
CA ALA A 427 21.31 1.46 -0.15
C ALA A 427 19.94 0.80 -0.40
N VAL A 428 19.45 0.86 -1.65
CA VAL A 428 18.19 0.22 -2.06
C VAL A 428 18.32 -1.31 -1.98
N SER A 429 19.41 -1.88 -2.51
CA SER A 429 19.67 -3.33 -2.46
C SER A 429 19.65 -3.87 -1.03
N LEU A 430 20.39 -3.23 -0.12
CA LEU A 430 20.44 -3.61 1.29
C LEU A 430 19.06 -3.47 1.97
N THR A 431 18.29 -2.44 1.60
CA THR A 431 16.90 -2.31 2.10
C THR A 431 16.04 -3.48 1.65
N MET A 432 16.21 -3.97 0.42
CA MET A 432 15.47 -5.11 -0.10
C MET A 432 15.88 -6.42 0.57
N GLU A 433 17.17 -6.61 0.83
CA GLU A 433 17.65 -7.77 1.59
C GLU A 433 17.09 -7.80 3.01
N ILE A 434 16.99 -6.64 3.68
CA ILE A 434 16.35 -6.53 4.99
C ILE A 434 14.90 -6.98 4.88
N ILE A 435 14.13 -6.39 3.96
CA ILE A 435 12.70 -6.69 3.81
C ILE A 435 12.47 -8.16 3.45
N ALA A 436 13.26 -8.73 2.54
CA ALA A 436 13.22 -10.13 2.18
C ALA A 436 13.45 -11.02 3.40
N ARG A 437 14.50 -10.74 4.19
CA ARG A 437 14.82 -11.50 5.40
C ARG A 437 13.76 -11.34 6.50
N LEU A 438 13.14 -10.16 6.63
CA LEU A 438 12.00 -9.95 7.54
C LEU A 438 10.79 -10.79 7.14
N ALA A 439 10.51 -10.86 5.84
CA ALA A 439 9.43 -11.68 5.32
C ALA A 439 9.69 -13.18 5.51
N ASP A 440 10.95 -13.62 5.41
CA ASP A 440 11.34 -15.01 5.57
C ASP A 440 11.36 -15.45 7.04
N GLU A 441 12.05 -14.69 7.90
CA GLU A 441 12.27 -15.06 9.29
C GLU A 441 11.12 -14.66 10.22
N ARG A 442 10.35 -13.61 9.86
CA ARG A 442 9.27 -13.02 10.67
C ARG A 442 9.58 -13.02 12.18
N PRO A 443 10.69 -12.39 12.60
CA PRO A 443 11.17 -12.51 13.96
C PRO A 443 10.15 -11.93 14.95
N PRO A 444 9.86 -12.62 16.07
CA PRO A 444 8.87 -12.16 17.05
C PRO A 444 9.30 -10.88 17.79
N ALA A 445 10.61 -10.59 17.80
CA ALA A 445 11.19 -9.36 18.30
C ALA A 445 12.32 -8.91 17.37
N LEU A 446 12.37 -7.62 17.04
CA LEU A 446 13.38 -7.06 16.16
C LEU A 446 13.62 -5.58 16.46
N ARG A 447 14.89 -5.21 16.52
CA ARG A 447 15.36 -3.82 16.56
C ARG A 447 16.72 -3.70 15.86
N LEU A 448 16.74 -3.11 14.67
CA LEU A 448 17.94 -2.91 13.85
C LEU A 448 18.24 -1.42 13.70
N THR A 449 19.45 -0.99 14.04
CA THR A 449 19.96 0.37 13.82
C THR A 449 20.93 0.39 12.64
N LEU A 450 21.37 1.57 12.23
CA LEU A 450 22.50 1.73 11.28
C LEU A 450 23.77 0.99 11.72
N GLU A 451 23.93 0.73 13.03
CA GLU A 451 25.09 0.03 13.59
C GLU A 451 24.93 -1.50 13.62
N SER A 452 23.69 -2.02 13.57
CA SER A 452 23.41 -3.45 13.78
C SER A 452 22.79 -4.17 12.60
N TYR A 453 22.21 -3.46 11.62
CA TYR A 453 21.49 -4.11 10.51
C TYR A 453 22.39 -5.02 9.65
N ARG A 454 23.69 -4.73 9.52
CA ARG A 454 24.63 -5.57 8.76
C ARG A 454 24.83 -6.96 9.38
N ASN A 455 24.79 -7.05 10.71
CA ASN A 455 24.82 -8.33 11.42
C ASN A 455 23.56 -9.14 11.11
N PHE A 456 22.43 -8.46 10.97
CA PHE A 456 21.18 -9.07 10.51
C PHE A 456 21.21 -9.43 9.02
N LEU A 457 22.12 -8.91 8.18
CA LEU A 457 22.26 -9.37 6.78
C LEU A 457 23.34 -10.44 6.60
N GLY A 458 24.25 -10.60 7.58
CA GLY A 458 25.26 -11.67 7.56
C GLY A 458 26.61 -11.29 6.95
N ALA A 459 26.99 -10.00 6.90
CA ALA A 459 28.37 -9.62 6.55
C ALA A 459 29.31 -9.67 7.79
N PRO A 460 30.58 -10.10 7.64
CA PRO A 460 31.50 -10.24 8.76
C PRO A 460 31.83 -8.87 9.38
N ALA A 461 32.01 -8.83 10.70
CA ALA A 461 32.38 -7.63 11.44
C ALA A 461 33.47 -6.84 10.71
N PRO A 462 33.42 -5.49 10.66
CA PRO A 462 34.48 -4.70 10.07
C PRO A 462 35.78 -5.05 10.79
N ARG A 463 36.76 -5.56 10.04
CA ARG A 463 38.13 -5.65 10.55
C ARG A 463 38.56 -4.23 10.87
N SER A 464 38.60 -3.92 12.16
CA SER A 464 39.29 -2.75 12.68
C SER A 464 40.71 -2.75 12.12
N ALA A 465 41.14 -1.60 11.60
CA ALA A 465 42.53 -1.35 11.24
C ALA A 465 43.45 -1.51 12.45
#